data_AF-A0A483IIA9-F1
#
_entry.id   AF-A0A483IIA9-F1
#
_cell.length_a   1.000
_cell.length_b   1.000
_cell.length_c   1.000
_cell.angle_alpha   90.00
_cell.angle_beta   90.00
_cell.angle_gamma   90.00
#
_symmetry.space_group_name_H-M   'P 1'
#
loop_
_entity.id
_entity.type
_entity.pdbx_description
1 polymer ?
#
loop_
_entity_poly.entity_id
_entity_poly.type
_entity_poly.pdbx_seq_one_letter_code
_entity_poly.pdbx_strand_id
1 'polypeptide(L)'
;MRIGGEGATNGATIGYDIGFCFPLCLVNPFVMKPLRQQNRPVISYVPRVEPAPPEHAVKMDHFRDVWILRGKYVAFLLMGEHFRRSPAFSVPESAQRWANQVRQEGEIEA
;
A
#
# COMPACT_ATOMS: atom_id res chain seq x y z
N MET A 1 44.87 36.30 23.23
CA MET A 1 45.61 35.24 23.94
C MET A 1 44.83 33.94 23.75
N ARG A 2 45.37 32.97 22.98
CA ARG A 2 44.75 31.65 22.75
C ARG A 2 45.30 30.65 23.74
N ILE A 3 44.46 29.93 24.47
CA ILE A 3 44.70 28.56 25.03
C ILE A 3 43.30 28.01 25.37
N GLY A 4 42.75 26.97 24.72
CA GLY A 4 43.03 25.54 24.92
C GLY A 4 42.04 24.99 25.97
N GLY A 5 41.34 23.86 25.87
CA GLY A 5 41.43 22.64 25.06
C GLY A 5 40.89 21.50 25.96
N GLU A 6 40.14 20.55 25.37
CA GLU A 6 39.89 19.14 25.80
C GLU A 6 39.50 18.87 27.29
N GLY A 7 38.38 18.24 27.64
CA GLY A 7 37.87 16.95 27.17
C GLY A 7 38.28 15.83 28.14
N ALA A 8 37.35 15.25 28.92
CA ALA A 8 37.39 13.85 29.36
C ALA A 8 36.12 13.45 30.14
N THR A 9 35.62 12.28 29.77
CA THR A 9 34.49 11.49 30.28
C THR A 9 34.57 11.13 31.76
N ASN A 10 33.42 10.89 32.42
CA ASN A 10 33.03 9.59 33.04
C ASN A 10 32.03 9.78 34.19
N GLY A 11 30.99 8.92 34.23
CA GLY A 11 30.34 8.54 35.50
C GLY A 11 28.84 8.82 35.60
N ALA A 12 28.02 7.83 35.23
CA ALA A 12 26.62 7.74 35.60
C ALA A 12 26.46 7.54 37.12
N THR A 13 25.45 8.19 37.75
CA THR A 13 24.58 7.61 38.80
C THR A 13 23.45 8.61 39.12
N ILE A 14 22.21 8.14 39.00
CA ILE A 14 20.96 8.86 39.25
C ILE A 14 20.71 8.87 40.76
N GLY A 15 20.69 10.05 41.38
CA GLY A 15 20.35 10.23 42.80
C GLY A 15 18.90 10.68 42.97
N TYR A 16 18.12 9.97 43.78
CA TYR A 16 16.83 10.45 44.28
C TYR A 16 17.05 11.10 45.65
N ASP A 17 16.67 12.37 45.80
CA ASP A 17 16.74 13.08 47.07
C ASP A 17 15.51 12.75 47.94
N ILE A 18 15.80 12.24 49.13
CA ILE A 18 14.88 11.78 50.16
C ILE A 18 14.51 12.99 51.01
N GLY A 19 13.39 13.68 50.75
CA GLY A 19 12.98 14.74 51.69
C GLY A 19 11.96 15.79 51.30
N PHE A 20 10.93 15.51 50.50
CA PHE A 20 9.79 16.45 50.40
C PHE A 20 8.53 15.90 51.07
N CYS A 21 8.43 16.21 52.36
CA CYS A 21 7.19 16.13 53.13
C CYS A 21 6.21 17.17 52.57
N PHE A 22 5.08 16.72 52.02
CA PHE A 22 3.87 17.54 52.00
C PHE A 22 2.70 16.76 52.58
N PRO A 23 1.86 17.43 53.38
CA PRO A 23 0.85 16.81 54.21
C PRO A 23 -0.28 16.25 53.36
N LEU A 24 -0.74 15.06 53.74
CA LEU A 24 -2.05 14.54 53.40
C LEU A 24 -3.13 15.56 53.83
N CYS A 25 -4.32 15.44 53.21
CA CYS A 25 -5.55 16.20 53.44
C CYS A 25 -5.56 17.56 52.71
N LEU A 26 -6.02 17.65 51.45
CA LEU A 26 -7.45 17.57 51.13
C LEU A 26 -7.60 17.26 49.62
N VAL A 27 -7.56 15.98 49.25
CA VAL A 27 -8.08 15.55 47.94
C VAL A 27 -9.57 15.79 47.99
N ASN A 28 -10.01 16.95 47.51
CA ASN A 28 -11.41 17.18 47.24
C ASN A 28 -11.84 16.09 46.23
N PRO A 29 -12.69 15.11 46.60
CA PRO A 29 -13.08 14.04 45.70
C PRO A 29 -13.88 14.56 44.50
N PHE A 30 -14.22 15.86 44.51
CA PHE A 30 -14.95 16.56 43.46
C PHE A 30 -14.11 16.97 42.25
N VAL A 31 -12.80 16.67 42.19
CA VAL A 31 -12.01 16.83 40.96
C VAL A 31 -12.07 15.55 40.10
N MET A 32 -13.22 14.91 40.08
CA MET A 32 -13.57 14.05 38.96
C MET A 32 -13.94 14.98 37.82
N LYS A 33 -13.15 14.99 36.74
CA LYS A 33 -13.53 15.67 35.49
C LYS A 33 -14.98 15.30 35.19
N PRO A 34 -15.94 16.24 35.10
CA PRO A 34 -17.32 15.88 34.84
C PRO A 34 -17.36 15.03 33.58
N LEU A 35 -18.15 13.95 33.60
CA LEU A 35 -18.25 12.98 32.51
C LEU A 35 -18.41 13.74 31.20
N ARG A 36 -17.32 13.84 30.42
CA ARG A 36 -17.38 14.56 29.17
C ARG A 36 -18.22 13.72 28.20
N GLN A 37 -19.30 14.35 27.75
CA GLN A 37 -20.17 13.94 26.65
C GLN A 37 -20.59 12.45 26.68
N GLN A 38 -21.61 12.14 27.46
CA GLN A 38 -22.34 10.87 27.37
C GLN A 38 -23.06 10.70 26.01
N ASN A 39 -23.33 11.80 25.31
CA ASN A 39 -23.97 11.80 23.99
C ASN A 39 -22.91 11.92 22.88
N ARG A 40 -21.96 10.98 22.83
CA ARG A 40 -21.08 10.82 21.67
C ARG A 40 -21.63 9.65 20.85
N PRO A 41 -21.93 9.84 19.56
CA PRO A 41 -22.46 8.75 18.74
C PRO A 41 -21.48 7.57 18.76
N VAL A 42 -22.01 6.38 19.00
CA VAL A 42 -21.25 5.12 18.90
C VAL A 42 -20.85 4.97 17.44
N ILE A 43 -19.53 5.04 17.16
CA ILE A 43 -19.03 4.84 15.79
C ILE A 43 -19.14 3.35 15.51
N SER A 44 -20.14 2.97 14.72
CA SER A 44 -20.24 1.61 14.20
C SER A 44 -19.10 1.38 13.22
N TYR A 45 -18.26 0.41 13.55
CA TYR A 45 -17.22 -0.03 12.63
C TYR A 45 -17.84 -0.99 11.61
N VAL A 46 -17.80 -0.59 10.34
CA VAL A 46 -17.97 -1.52 9.22
C VAL A 46 -16.57 -1.95 8.80
N PRO A 47 -16.23 -3.25 8.87
CA PRO A 47 -14.95 -3.75 8.39
C PRO A 47 -14.70 -3.30 6.96
N ARG A 48 -13.50 -2.77 6.70
CA ARG A 48 -13.05 -2.50 5.34
C ARG A 48 -12.88 -3.86 4.64
N VAL A 49 -13.83 -4.18 3.77
CA VAL A 49 -13.70 -5.31 2.85
C VAL A 49 -12.85 -4.81 1.70
N GLU A 50 -11.57 -5.18 1.70
CA GLU A 50 -10.74 -4.98 0.53
C GLU A 50 -11.40 -5.73 -0.64
N PRO A 51 -11.68 -5.05 -1.77
CA PRO A 51 -12.24 -5.73 -2.93
C PRO A 51 -11.29 -6.83 -3.36
N ALA A 52 -11.83 -7.92 -3.90
CA ALA A 52 -11.01 -9.01 -4.41
C ALA A 52 -9.94 -8.44 -5.36
N PRO A 53 -8.67 -8.90 -5.27
CA PRO A 53 -7.61 -8.42 -6.12
C PRO A 53 -8.05 -8.45 -7.60
N PRO A 54 -7.78 -7.38 -8.38
CA PRO A 54 -8.08 -7.38 -9.80
C PRO A 54 -7.42 -8.59 -10.44
N GLU A 55 -8.16 -9.33 -11.25
CA GLU A 55 -7.65 -10.55 -11.84
C GLU A 55 -6.49 -10.21 -12.80
N HIS A 56 -5.27 -10.56 -12.40
CA HIS A 56 -4.04 -10.16 -13.09
C HIS A 56 -3.84 -10.95 -14.38
N ALA A 57 -3.28 -10.27 -15.40
CA ALA A 57 -2.88 -10.92 -16.63
C ALA A 57 -1.63 -11.79 -16.38
N VAL A 58 -1.69 -13.06 -16.75
CA VAL A 58 -0.54 -13.98 -16.66
C VAL A 58 0.03 -14.20 -18.06
N LYS A 59 1.33 -13.94 -18.26
CA LYS A 59 1.97 -14.15 -19.57
C LYS A 59 2.06 -15.64 -19.87
N MET A 60 1.75 -16.03 -21.11
CA MET A 60 1.87 -17.43 -21.55
C MET A 60 3.30 -17.73 -22.02
N ASP A 61 3.91 -18.81 -21.54
CA ASP A 61 5.35 -19.09 -21.75
C ASP A 61 5.74 -19.39 -23.21
N HIS A 62 4.79 -19.86 -24.04
CA HIS A 62 5.05 -20.30 -25.41
C HIS A 62 4.61 -19.30 -26.50
N PHE A 63 3.94 -18.23 -26.11
CA PHE A 63 3.36 -17.26 -27.03
C PHE A 63 3.85 -15.86 -26.68
N ARG A 64 4.33 -15.10 -27.67
CA ARG A 64 4.95 -13.80 -27.42
C ARG A 64 3.95 -12.77 -26.93
N ASP A 65 2.77 -12.77 -27.54
CA ASP A 65 1.78 -11.70 -27.41
C ASP A 65 0.57 -12.13 -26.56
N VAL A 66 0.52 -13.39 -26.12
CA VAL A 66 -0.66 -13.99 -25.48
C VAL A 66 -0.52 -13.98 -23.97
N TRP A 67 -1.61 -13.57 -23.33
CA TRP A 67 -1.79 -13.47 -21.90
C TRP A 67 -3.09 -14.15 -21.48
N ILE A 68 -3.14 -14.65 -20.25
CA ILE A 68 -4.30 -15.27 -19.65
C ILE A 68 -5.01 -14.21 -18.79
N LEU A 69 -6.27 -13.96 -19.09
CA LEU A 69 -7.18 -13.08 -18.34
C LEU A 69 -8.45 -13.83 -18.01
N ARG A 70 -8.78 -13.99 -16.72
CA ARG A 70 -9.99 -14.70 -16.25
C ARG A 70 -10.13 -16.12 -16.82
N GLY A 71 -9.01 -16.83 -16.97
CA GLY A 71 -8.95 -18.16 -17.59
C GLY A 71 -9.20 -18.19 -19.11
N LYS A 72 -9.19 -17.03 -19.78
CA LYS A 72 -9.27 -16.92 -21.25
C LYS A 72 -7.97 -16.37 -21.82
N TYR A 73 -7.72 -16.64 -23.09
CA TYR A 73 -6.51 -16.18 -23.79
C TYR A 73 -6.79 -14.89 -24.54
N VAL A 74 -5.96 -13.88 -24.32
CA VAL A 74 -6.06 -12.56 -24.93
C VAL A 74 -4.68 -12.17 -25.46
N ALA A 75 -4.62 -11.57 -26.64
CA ALA A 75 -3.38 -11.01 -27.17
C ALA A 75 -3.31 -9.50 -26.97
N PHE A 76 -2.12 -9.01 -26.60
CA PHE A 76 -1.80 -7.59 -26.47
C PHE A 76 -0.68 -7.23 -27.43
N LEU A 77 -0.92 -6.24 -28.28
CA LEU A 77 0.06 -5.74 -29.24
C LEU A 77 0.18 -4.22 -29.13
N LEU A 78 1.41 -3.74 -29.20
CA LEU A 78 1.69 -2.33 -29.42
C LEU A 78 1.88 -2.11 -30.93
N MET A 79 0.98 -1.34 -31.52
CA MET A 79 1.02 -0.96 -32.95
C MET A 79 1.27 0.55 -33.01
N GLY A 80 2.46 0.95 -33.45
CA GLY A 80 2.89 2.36 -33.39
C GLY A 80 2.84 2.88 -31.96
N GLU A 81 1.89 3.77 -31.69
CA GLU A 81 1.69 4.42 -30.37
C GLU A 81 0.46 3.86 -29.60
N HIS A 82 -0.27 2.90 -30.18
CA HIS A 82 -1.51 2.38 -29.60
C HIS A 82 -1.43 0.91 -29.22
N PHE A 83 -1.95 0.58 -28.02
CA PHE A 83 -2.18 -0.80 -27.63
C PHE A 83 -3.49 -1.33 -28.22
N ARG A 84 -3.40 -2.43 -28.96
CA ARG A 84 -4.54 -3.21 -29.41
C ARG A 84 -4.67 -4.46 -28.55
N ARG A 85 -5.91 -4.79 -28.18
CA ARG A 85 -6.26 -5.98 -27.40
C ARG A 85 -7.23 -6.84 -28.18
N SER A 86 -6.98 -8.14 -28.22
CA SER A 86 -7.87 -9.11 -28.86
C SER A 86 -9.15 -9.32 -28.03
N PRO A 87 -10.22 -9.88 -28.62
CA PRO A 87 -11.28 -10.49 -27.84
C PRO A 87 -10.74 -11.70 -27.04
N ALA A 88 -11.50 -12.16 -26.05
CA ALA A 88 -11.13 -13.31 -25.22
C ALA A 88 -11.40 -14.64 -25.96
N PHE A 89 -10.37 -15.45 -26.13
CA PHE A 89 -10.44 -16.75 -26.79
C PHE A 89 -10.38 -17.91 -25.78
N SER A 90 -10.90 -19.07 -26.19
CA SER A 90 -10.77 -20.33 -25.44
C SER A 90 -9.45 -21.04 -25.67
N VAL A 91 -8.76 -20.74 -26.77
CA VAL A 91 -7.57 -21.43 -27.26
C VAL A 91 -6.45 -20.41 -27.49
N PRO A 92 -5.22 -20.63 -27.00
CA PRO A 92 -4.14 -19.64 -27.11
C PRO A 92 -3.70 -19.40 -28.55
N GLU A 93 -3.75 -20.41 -29.41
CA GLU A 93 -3.43 -20.31 -30.84
C GLU A 93 -4.32 -19.31 -31.57
N SER A 94 -5.60 -19.20 -31.19
CA SER A 94 -6.53 -18.22 -31.77
C SER A 94 -6.11 -16.79 -31.44
N ALA A 95 -5.67 -16.54 -30.20
CA ALA A 95 -5.16 -15.24 -29.79
C ALA A 95 -3.86 -14.88 -30.55
N GLN A 96 -2.96 -15.85 -30.73
CA GLN A 96 -1.73 -15.63 -31.49
C GLN A 96 -2.00 -15.40 -32.99
N ARG A 97 -2.98 -16.10 -33.59
CA ARG A 97 -3.37 -15.86 -34.99
C ARG A 97 -3.92 -14.45 -35.17
N TRP A 98 -4.77 -13.99 -34.26
CA TRP A 98 -5.26 -12.60 -34.27
C TRP A 98 -4.09 -11.61 -34.16
N ALA A 99 -3.13 -11.87 -33.27
CA ALA A 99 -1.94 -11.03 -33.12
C ALA A 99 -1.15 -10.90 -34.45
N ASN A 100 -0.96 -12.02 -35.15
CA ASN A 100 -0.27 -12.04 -36.44
C ASN A 100 -1.07 -11.30 -37.52
N GLN A 101 -2.39 -11.45 -37.54
CA GLN A 101 -3.27 -10.74 -38.47
C GLN A 101 -3.18 -9.23 -38.28
N VAL A 102 -3.31 -8.75 -37.03
CA VAL A 102 -3.26 -7.31 -36.72
C VAL A 102 -1.89 -6.69 -37.07
N ARG A 103 -0.80 -7.45 -36.91
CA ARG A 103 0.53 -6.99 -37.36
C ARG A 103 0.59 -6.79 -38.86
N GLN A 104 0.05 -7.73 -39.63
CA GLN A 104 0.01 -7.62 -41.09
C GLN A 104 -0.86 -6.46 -41.55
N GLU A 105 -2.01 -6.23 -40.88
CA GLU A 105 -2.90 -5.10 -41.19
C GLU A 105 -2.20 -3.75 -40.94
N GLY A 106 -1.48 -3.59 -39.83
CA GLY A 106 -0.78 -2.34 -39.54
C GLY A 106 0.47 -2.08 -40.39
N GLU A 107 1.00 -3.09 -41.10
CA GLU A 107 2.07 -2.89 -42.11
C GLU A 107 1.50 -2.32 -43.42
N ILE A 108 0.21 -2.54 -43.69
CA ILE A 108 -0.47 -2.08 -44.92
C ILE A 108 -0.94 -0.63 -44.80
N GLU A 109 -1.22 -0.15 -43.59
CA GLU A 109 -1.64 1.24 -43.34
C GLU A 109 -0.49 2.25 -43.19
N ALA A 110 0.78 1.81 -43.17
CA ALA A 110 1.97 2.63 -42.92
C ALA A 110 2.62 3.21 -44.18
#